data_AF-A0A969T875-F1
#
_entry.id   AF-A0A969T875-F1
#
_cell.length_a   1.000
_cell.length_b   1.000
_cell.length_c   1.000
_cell.angle_alpha   90.00
_cell.angle_beta   90.00
_cell.angle_gamma   90.00
#
_symmetry.space_group_name_H-M   'P 1'
#
loop_
_entity.id
_entity.type
_entity.pdbx_description
1 polymer ?
#
loop_
_entity_poly.entity_id
_entity_poly.type
_entity_poly.pdbx_seq_one_letter_code
_entity_poly.pdbx_strand_id
1 'polypeptide(L)'
;GVMSVEVENGIDLYISQGNSETLKIEADQNLHQYVKTEMEGDNLRISLSKIVRKAKTLRVYLTVKQIKGIGVSGGSDLYTETKLESNSLSIICSGGSDAKIEVEVN
;
A
#
# COMPACT_ATOMS: atom_id res chain seq x y z
N GLY A 1 12.23 4.71 8.72
CA GLY A 1 11.43 3.58 8.24
C GLY A 1 10.12 4.11 7.75
N VAL A 2 9.40 3.31 6.96
CA VAL A 2 8.06 3.67 6.50
C VAL A 2 7.11 3.66 7.71
N MET A 3 6.49 4.80 8.01
CA MET A 3 5.51 4.94 9.11
C MET A 3 4.08 5.16 8.58
N SER A 4 3.96 5.68 7.36
CA SER A 4 2.71 5.72 6.62
C SER A 4 2.91 5.33 5.16
N VAL A 5 1.86 4.82 4.53
CA VAL A 5 1.86 4.47 3.11
C VAL A 5 0.60 4.99 2.44
N GLU A 6 0.74 5.56 1.25
CA GLU A 6 -0.34 5.99 0.38
C GLU A 6 -0.26 5.27 -0.96
N VAL A 7 -1.34 4.61 -1.36
CA VAL A 7 -1.43 3.85 -2.61
C VAL A 7 -2.62 4.32 -3.43
N GLU A 8 -2.37 4.63 -4.70
CA GLU A 8 -3.36 5.22 -5.60
C GLU A 8 -3.45 4.50 -6.95
N ASN A 9 -4.46 4.85 -7.74
CA ASN A 9 -4.61 4.47 -9.15
C ASN A 9 -4.84 2.97 -9.42
N GLY A 10 -5.56 2.28 -8.53
CA GLY A 10 -5.95 0.88 -8.72
C GLY A 10 -4.81 -0.10 -8.49
N ILE A 11 -3.84 0.28 -7.66
CA ILE A 11 -2.76 -0.60 -7.18
C ILE A 11 -3.25 -1.24 -5.87
N ASP A 12 -3.33 -2.58 -5.82
CA ASP A 12 -3.70 -3.26 -4.58
C ASP A 12 -2.51 -3.31 -3.62
N LEU A 13 -2.74 -2.96 -2.36
CA LEU A 13 -1.76 -3.02 -1.29
C LEU A 13 -1.96 -4.26 -0.43
N TYR A 14 -0.92 -5.08 -0.34
CA TYR A 14 -0.77 -6.17 0.61
C TYR A 14 0.28 -5.75 1.63
N ILE A 15 -0.12 -5.61 2.90
CA ILE A 15 0.77 -5.14 3.97
C ILE A 15 0.99 -6.23 5.01
N SER A 16 2.24 -6.39 5.43
CA SER A 16 2.66 -7.27 6.53
C SER A 16 3.51 -6.50 7.53
N GLN A 17 3.48 -6.95 8.79
CA GLN A 17 4.36 -6.45 9.83
C GLN A 17 5.42 -7.50 10.17
N GLY A 18 6.68 -7.07 10.27
CA GLY A 18 7.81 -7.96 10.52
C GLY A 18 9.06 -7.25 11.00
N ASN A 19 10.20 -7.96 11.00
CA ASN A 19 11.46 -7.44 11.55
C ASN A 19 12.31 -6.64 10.55
N SER A 20 11.90 -6.55 9.29
CA SER A 20 12.59 -5.86 8.20
C SER A 20 11.61 -5.10 7.31
N GLU A 21 12.07 -4.01 6.69
CA GLU A 21 11.27 -3.26 5.72
C GLU A 21 11.56 -3.77 4.32
N THR A 22 10.53 -4.17 3.57
CA THR A 22 10.67 -4.61 2.17
C THR A 22 9.53 -4.10 1.31
N LEU A 23 9.83 -3.76 0.06
CA LEU A 23 8.84 -3.37 -0.94
C LEU A 23 9.02 -4.26 -2.17
N LYS A 24 7.96 -4.98 -2.54
CA LYS A 24 7.89 -5.79 -3.76
C LYS A 24 6.73 -5.30 -4.61
N ILE A 25 6.99 -5.11 -5.90
CA ILE A 25 5.99 -4.65 -6.86
C ILE A 25 5.78 -5.76 -7.88
N GLU A 26 4.53 -6.18 -8.04
CA GLU A 26 4.10 -7.14 -9.05
C GLU A 26 3.19 -6.42 -10.05
N ALA A 27 3.65 -6.28 -11.30
CA ALA A 27 2.88 -5.61 -12.33
C ALA A 27 3.07 -6.29 -13.68
N ASP A 28 2.15 -6.04 -14.61
CA ASP A 28 2.36 -6.42 -16.01
C ASP A 28 3.67 -5.78 -16.53
N GLN A 29 4.43 -6.49 -17.38
CA GLN A 29 5.76 -6.05 -17.84
C GLN A 29 5.76 -4.64 -18.44
N ASN A 30 4.71 -4.28 -19.18
CA ASN A 30 4.56 -2.96 -19.79
C ASN A 30 4.20 -1.86 -18.78
N LEU A 31 3.71 -2.22 -17.59
CA LEU A 31 3.26 -1.30 -16.55
C LEU A 31 4.33 -0.94 -15.53
N HIS A 32 5.34 -1.80 -15.33
CA HIS A 32 6.42 -1.56 -14.35
C HIS A 32 7.07 -0.18 -14.47
N GLN A 33 7.31 0.31 -15.70
CA GLN A 33 7.92 1.62 -15.94
C GLN A 33 7.08 2.81 -15.46
N TYR A 34 5.79 2.61 -15.18
CA TYR A 34 4.89 3.67 -14.76
C TYR A 34 4.65 3.68 -13.25
N VAL A 35 5.03 2.62 -12.54
CA VAL A 35 4.93 2.60 -11.08
C VAL A 35 5.95 3.57 -10.50
N LYS A 36 5.47 4.51 -9.69
CA LYS A 36 6.28 5.49 -8.98
C LYS A 36 6.26 5.16 -7.49
N THR A 37 7.42 5.27 -6.86
CA THR A 37 7.60 5.13 -5.41
C THR A 37 8.38 6.34 -4.91
N GLU A 38 7.77 7.13 -4.05
CA GLU A 38 8.35 8.38 -3.56
C GLU A 38 8.30 8.39 -2.03
N MET A 39 9.39 8.82 -1.41
CA MET A 39 9.46 9.00 0.04
C MET A 39 9.36 10.49 0.37
N GLU A 40 8.38 10.85 1.18
CA GLU A 40 8.23 12.18 1.76
C GLU A 40 8.36 12.06 3.27
N GLY A 41 9.59 12.21 3.78
CA GLY A 41 9.90 11.91 5.18
C GLY A 41 9.78 10.42 5.47
N ASP A 42 8.81 10.04 6.32
CA ASP A 42 8.47 8.65 6.65
C ASP A 42 7.21 8.13 5.92
N ASN A 43 6.64 8.94 5.02
CA ASN A 43 5.53 8.56 4.17
C ASN A 43 6.02 7.96 2.84
N LEU A 44 5.57 6.75 2.54
CA LEU A 44 5.79 6.09 1.25
C LEU A 44 4.58 6.28 0.35
N ARG A 45 4.74 7.03 -0.75
CA ARG A 45 3.69 7.17 -1.77
C ARG A 45 3.96 6.26 -2.95
N ILE A 46 2.94 5.50 -3.36
CA ILE A 46 2.99 4.57 -4.49
C ILE A 46 1.83 4.87 -5.44
N SER A 47 2.16 5.22 -6.68
CA SER A 47 1.18 5.66 -7.67
C SER A 47 1.61 5.30 -9.08
N LEU A 48 0.78 5.63 -10.07
CA LEU A 48 1.13 5.52 -11.47
C LEU A 48 1.42 6.88 -12.08
N SER A 49 2.49 6.97 -12.87
CA SER A 49 2.85 8.17 -13.63
C SER A 49 1.91 8.48 -14.80
N LYS A 50 1.01 7.53 -15.14
CA LYS A 50 -0.03 7.70 -16.15
C LYS A 50 -1.29 6.91 -15.76
N ILE A 51 -2.42 7.32 -16.31
CA ILE A 51 -3.68 6.59 -16.15
C ILE A 51 -3.60 5.23 -16.87
N VAL A 52 -3.88 4.15 -16.14
CA VAL A 52 -3.98 2.77 -16.67
C VAL A 52 -5.44 2.31 -16.57
N ARG A 53 -6.03 1.95 -17.71
CA ARG A 53 -7.44 1.50 -17.76
C ARG A 53 -7.63 0.00 -17.54
N LYS A 54 -6.60 -0.79 -17.84
CA LYS A 54 -6.60 -2.25 -17.72
C LYS A 54 -5.21 -2.70 -17.32
N ALA A 55 -5.15 -3.46 -16.24
CA ALA A 55 -3.99 -4.22 -15.80
C ALA A 55 -4.48 -5.62 -15.46
N LYS A 56 -3.72 -6.66 -15.80
CA LYS A 56 -3.99 -8.01 -15.28
C LYS A 56 -3.48 -8.11 -13.85
N THR A 57 -2.29 -7.56 -13.61
CA THR A 57 -1.70 -7.49 -12.27
C THR A 57 -1.15 -6.10 -12.01
N LEU A 58 -1.49 -5.57 -10.84
CA LEU A 58 -0.92 -4.35 -10.28
C LEU A 58 -1.01 -4.38 -8.75
N ARG A 59 0.00 -4.93 -8.11
CA ARG A 59 0.03 -5.20 -6.67
C ARG A 59 1.33 -4.75 -6.05
N VAL A 60 1.23 -4.30 -4.81
CA VAL A 60 2.36 -3.97 -3.96
C VAL A 60 2.28 -4.85 -2.72
N TYR A 61 3.42 -5.44 -2.36
CA TYR A 61 3.62 -6.12 -1.09
C TYR A 61 4.60 -5.29 -0.28
N LEU A 62 4.15 -4.79 0.86
CA LEU A 62 4.92 -3.94 1.74
C LEU A 62 5.06 -4.63 3.10
N THR A 63 6.28 -4.91 3.52
CA THR A 63 6.57 -5.30 4.91
C THR A 63 7.13 -4.10 5.65
N VAL A 64 6.57 -3.81 6.83
CA VAL A 64 7.01 -2.73 7.71
C VAL A 64 7.29 -3.24 9.12
N LYS A 65 8.09 -2.49 9.89
CA LYS A 65 8.29 -2.79 11.32
C LYS A 65 7.16 -2.22 12.18
N GLN A 66 6.68 -1.05 11.81
CA GLN A 66 5.61 -0.31 12.48
C GLN A 66 4.81 0.44 11.42
N ILE A 67 3.53 0.70 11.69
CA ILE A 67 2.67 1.46 10.80
C ILE A 67 1.68 2.30 11.61
N LYS A 68 1.48 3.55 11.20
CA LYS A 68 0.55 4.51 11.82
C LYS A 68 -0.48 5.05 10.85
N GLY A 69 -0.21 5.00 9.55
CA GLY A 69 -1.10 5.51 8.52
C GLY A 69 -1.13 4.62 7.28
N ILE A 70 -2.32 4.31 6.78
CA ILE A 70 -2.51 3.62 5.50
C ILE A 70 -3.59 4.36 4.73
N GLY A 71 -3.24 4.89 3.56
CA GLY A 71 -4.17 5.51 2.61
C GLY A 71 -4.27 4.68 1.34
N VAL A 72 -5.48 4.29 0.95
CA VAL A 72 -5.75 3.70 -0.37
C VAL A 72 -6.84 4.47 -1.07
N SER A 73 -6.64 4.74 -2.37
CA SER A 73 -7.63 5.47 -3.17
C SER A 73 -7.60 5.13 -4.66
N GLY A 74 -8.63 5.57 -5.38
CA GLY A 74 -8.70 5.45 -6.84
C GLY A 74 -8.93 4.01 -7.32
N GLY A 75 -9.76 3.27 -6.57
CA GLY A 75 -10.08 1.86 -6.84
C GLY A 75 -8.98 0.88 -6.42
N SER A 76 -8.05 1.32 -5.57
CA SER A 76 -7.02 0.47 -4.94
C SER A 76 -7.58 -0.23 -3.72
N ASP A 77 -7.27 -1.51 -3.50
CA ASP A 77 -7.71 -2.22 -2.29
C ASP A 77 -6.58 -2.44 -1.28
N LEU A 78 -6.94 -2.58 -0.01
CA LEU A 78 -6.01 -2.88 1.10
C LEU A 78 -6.26 -4.27 1.68
N TYR A 79 -5.18 -5.05 1.82
CA TYR A 79 -5.18 -6.38 2.43
C TYR A 79 -4.04 -6.51 3.44
N THR A 80 -4.31 -7.07 4.61
CA THR A 80 -3.26 -7.47 5.55
C THR A 80 -2.86 -8.93 5.33
N GLU A 81 -1.56 -9.21 5.18
CA GLU A 81 -1.02 -10.58 5.14
C GLU A 81 -0.70 -11.12 6.55
N THR A 82 -0.53 -10.22 7.52
CA THR A 82 -0.35 -10.53 8.94
C THR A 82 -1.17 -9.54 9.77
N LYS A 83 -1.57 -9.93 10.98
CA LYS A 83 -2.17 -9.00 11.96
C LYS A 83 -1.23 -7.80 12.17
N LEU A 84 -1.78 -6.58 12.07
CA LEU A 84 -1.06 -5.35 12.37
C LEU A 84 -1.23 -4.98 13.85
N GLU A 85 -0.12 -4.71 14.53
CA GLU A 85 -0.09 -4.30 15.94
C GLU A 85 0.39 -2.85 16.04
N SER A 86 -0.45 -1.97 16.60
CA SER A 86 -0.11 -0.55 16.80
C SER A 86 -0.84 0.06 17.98
N ASN A 87 -0.28 1.12 18.56
CA ASN A 87 -0.98 1.93 19.58
C ASN A 87 -1.98 2.91 18.92
N SER A 88 -1.77 3.24 17.65
CA SER A 88 -2.70 4.04 16.87
C SER A 88 -2.49 3.78 15.38
N LEU A 89 -3.59 3.57 14.66
CA LEU A 89 -3.57 3.32 13.23
C LEU A 89 -4.70 4.08 12.56
N SER A 90 -4.34 4.98 11.64
CA SER A 90 -5.28 5.68 10.76
C SER A 90 -5.36 4.93 9.43
N ILE A 91 -6.57 4.61 8.99
CA ILE A 91 -6.82 3.94 7.71
C ILE A 91 -7.84 4.77 6.93
N ILE A 92 -7.46 5.21 5.73
CA ILE A 92 -8.30 6.01 4.84
C ILE A 92 -8.50 5.21 3.54
N CYS A 93 -9.75 4.87 3.26
CA CYS A 93 -10.17 4.22 2.01
C CYS A 93 -11.14 5.15 1.28
N SER A 94 -10.86 5.49 0.02
CA SER A 94 -11.69 6.42 -0.75
C SER A 94 -11.70 6.11 -2.24
N GLY A 95 -12.63 6.69 -3.01
CA GLY A 95 -12.64 6.52 -4.47
C GLY A 95 -12.94 5.09 -4.93
N GLY A 96 -13.81 4.37 -4.21
CA GLY A 96 -14.24 3.01 -4.56
C GLY A 96 -13.31 1.89 -4.08
N SER A 97 -12.41 2.21 -3.15
CA SER A 97 -11.49 1.28 -2.50
C SER A 97 -12.14 0.48 -1.37
N ASP A 98 -11.77 -0.80 -1.25
CA ASP A 98 -12.11 -1.65 -0.12
C ASP A 98 -10.89 -1.97 0.76
N ALA A 99 -11.14 -2.31 2.02
CA ALA A 99 -10.11 -2.77 2.95
C ALA A 99 -10.55 -4.04 3.68
N LYS A 100 -9.68 -5.06 3.67
CA LYS A 100 -9.80 -6.29 4.45
C LYS A 100 -8.58 -6.43 5.34
N ILE A 101 -8.76 -6.09 6.61
CA ILE A 101 -7.67 -5.90 7.55
C ILE A 101 -7.87 -6.72 8.82
N GLU A 102 -6.76 -7.21 9.35
CA GLU A 102 -6.64 -7.77 10.69
C GLU A 102 -5.71 -6.85 11.51
N VAL A 103 -6.24 -6.26 12.58
CA VAL A 103 -5.52 -5.27 13.40
C VAL A 103 -5.82 -5.49 14.88
N GLU A 104 -4.79 -5.31 15.71
CA GLU A 104 -4.88 -5.18 17.15
C GLU A 104 -4.36 -3.80 17.57
N VAL A 105 -5.23 -3.05 18.25
CA VAL A 105 -4.91 -1.72 18.77
C VAL A 105 -4.91 -1.78 20.30
N ASN A 106 -3.80 -1.35 20.90
CA ASN A 106 -3.59 -1.32 22.35
C ASN A 106 -4.12 -0.05 23.01
#